data_AF-A0A5C9AVG6-F1
#
_entry.id   AF-A0A5C9AVG6-F1
#
_cell.length_a   1.000
_cell.length_b   1.000
_cell.length_c   1.000
_cell.angle_alpha   90.00
_cell.angle_beta   90.00
_cell.angle_gamma   90.00
#
_symmetry.space_group_name_H-M   'P 1'
#
loop_
_entity.id
_entity.type
_entity.pdbx_description
1 polymer ?
#
loop_
_entity_poly.entity_id
_entity_poly.type
_entity_poly.pdbx_seq_one_letter_code
_entity_poly.pdbx_strand_id
1 'polypeptide(L)' 'MTLTVTPEGRLFLDKAPVTLDTLAPTLKTLLNPSDPSVIIAADNSATNGVIVQAMIKAREAGAKHFLIAVQHGQ' A
#
# COMPACT_ATOMS: atom_id res chain seq x y z
N MET A 1 1.39 2.88 -9.22
CA MET A 1 0.34 2.11 -8.50
C MET A 1 0.13 2.71 -7.13
N THR A 2 -1.12 2.82 -6.68
CA THR A 2 -1.46 3.41 -5.37
C THR A 2 -2.08 2.37 -4.43
N LEU A 3 -1.51 2.26 -3.23
CA LEU A 3 -2.01 1.49 -2.10
C LEU A 3 -2.61 2.44 -1.07
N THR A 4 -3.91 2.43 -0.91
CA THR A 4 -4.62 3.22 0.08
C THR A 4 -4.80 2.43 1.37
N VAL A 5 -4.53 3.06 2.50
CA VAL A 5 -4.70 2.50 3.84
C VAL A 5 -5.70 3.36 4.60
N THR A 6 -6.80 2.75 5.00
CA THR A 6 -7.85 3.43 5.78
C THR A 6 -7.59 3.36 7.29
N PRO A 7 -8.22 4.26 8.08
CA PRO A 7 -8.16 4.23 9.55
C PRO A 7 -8.59 2.89 10.15
N GLU A 8 -9.56 2.24 9.51
CA GLU A 8 -10.13 0.94 9.89
C GLU A 8 -9.17 -0.23 9.62
N GLY A 9 -8.01 0.03 9.02
CA GLY A 9 -7.04 -0.99 8.62
C GLY A 9 -7.38 -1.70 7.31
N ARG A 10 -8.37 -1.22 6.55
CA ARG A 10 -8.66 -1.75 5.20
C ARG A 10 -7.64 -1.23 4.20
N LEU A 11 -7.22 -2.13 3.33
CA LEU A 11 -6.25 -1.88 2.28
C LEU A 11 -6.98 -1.85 0.93
N PHE A 12 -6.65 -0.88 0.11
CA PHE A 12 -7.16 -0.78 -1.26
C PHE A 12 -6.00 -0.62 -2.22
N LEU A 13 -5.85 -1.55 -3.15
CA LEU A 13 -4.85 -1.45 -4.21
C LEU A 13 -5.56 -0.99 -5.48
N ASP A 14 -5.22 0.19 -5.98
CA ASP A 14 -5.82 0.76 -7.20
C ASP A 14 -7.37 0.76 -7.15
N LYS A 15 -7.94 1.15 -6.00
CA LYS A 15 -9.38 1.12 -5.66
C LYS A 15 -10.00 -0.27 -5.50
N ALA A 16 -9.26 -1.36 -5.71
CA ALA A 16 -9.71 -2.71 -5.40
C ALA A 16 -9.42 -3.04 -3.92
N PRO A 17 -10.42 -3.52 -3.14
CA PRO A 17 -10.17 -3.95 -1.77
C PRO A 17 -9.24 -5.18 -1.77
N VAL A 18 -8.18 -5.11 -0.98
CA VAL A 18 -7.20 -6.21 -0.81
C VAL A 18 -6.96 -6.46 0.68
N THR A 19 -6.38 -7.60 1.00
CA THR A 19 -5.97 -7.95 2.38
C THR A 19 -4.45 -8.02 2.44
N LEU A 20 -3.86 -8.07 3.65
CA LEU A 20 -2.41 -8.21 3.81
C LEU A 20 -1.87 -9.49 3.14
N ASP A 21 -2.65 -10.57 3.16
CA ASP A 21 -2.29 -11.86 2.55
C ASP A 21 -2.31 -11.80 1.02
N THR A 22 -3.28 -11.09 0.43
CA THR A 22 -3.41 -10.96 -1.03
C THR A 22 -2.63 -9.79 -1.60
N LEU A 23 -2.22 -8.83 -0.77
CA LEU A 23 -1.48 -7.65 -1.18
C LEU A 23 -0.18 -8.02 -1.88
N ALA A 24 0.66 -8.88 -1.28
CA ALA A 24 1.95 -9.23 -1.88
C ALA A 24 1.83 -9.92 -3.25
N PRO A 25 1.03 -11.00 -3.42
CA PRO A 25 0.86 -11.64 -4.72
C PRO A 25 0.19 -10.73 -5.75
N THR A 26 -0.88 -10.01 -5.37
CA THR A 26 -1.57 -9.09 -6.29
C THR A 26 -0.66 -7.94 -6.71
N LEU A 27 0.07 -7.34 -5.76
CA LEU A 27 1.03 -6.29 -6.05
C LEU A 27 2.11 -6.83 -6.99
N LYS A 28 2.67 -8.02 -6.75
CA LYS A 28 3.70 -8.62 -7.62
C LYS A 28 3.21 -8.87 -9.05
N THR A 29 1.94 -9.24 -9.24
CA THR A 29 1.34 -9.41 -10.57
C THR A 29 1.12 -8.08 -11.29
N LEU A 30 0.78 -7.03 -10.54
CA LEU A 30 0.48 -5.70 -11.09
C LEU A 30 1.71 -4.78 -11.14
N LEU A 31 2.77 -5.08 -10.39
CA LEU A 31 3.98 -4.28 -10.32
C LEU A 31 4.76 -4.44 -11.63
N ASN A 32 5.05 -3.32 -12.28
CA ASN A 32 5.92 -3.34 -13.44
C ASN A 32 7.37 -3.56 -12.99
N PRO A 33 8.08 -4.58 -13.49
CA PRO A 33 9.47 -4.82 -13.11
C PRO A 33 10.41 -3.70 -13.55
N SER A 34 10.03 -2.92 -14.58
CA SER A 34 10.78 -1.74 -15.05
C SER A 34 10.55 -0.48 -14.21
N ASP A 35 9.45 -0.39 -13.47
CA ASP A 35 9.17 0.75 -12.58
C ASP A 35 8.47 0.26 -11.29
N PRO A 36 9.25 -0.18 -10.29
CA PRO A 36 8.74 -0.73 -9.04
C PRO A 36 8.35 0.39 -8.04
N SER A 37 7.62 1.39 -8.51
CA SER A 37 7.17 2.55 -7.72
C SER A 37 5.75 2.36 -7.20
N VAL A 38 5.60 2.44 -5.88
CA VAL A 38 4.32 2.29 -5.17
C VAL A 38 4.06 3.55 -4.35
N ILE A 39 2.86 4.11 -4.55
CA ILE A 39 2.37 5.24 -3.77
C ILE A 39 1.57 4.65 -2.61
N ILE A 40 1.96 4.94 -1.37
CA ILE A 40 1.19 4.58 -0.19
C ILE A 40 0.38 5.81 0.22
N ALA A 41 -0.92 5.78 -0.02
CA ALA A 41 -1.86 6.78 0.44
C ALA A 41 -2.40 6.36 1.81
N ALA A 42 -1.94 7.00 2.88
CA ALA A 42 -2.41 6.70 4.23
C ALA A 42 -3.24 7.86 4.78
N ASP A 43 -4.32 7.54 5.48
CA ASP A 43 -5.00 8.51 6.33
C ASP A 43 -4.19 8.76 7.60
N ASN A 44 -4.15 9.99 8.11
CA ASN A 44 -3.47 10.31 9.37
C ASN A 44 -4.02 9.51 10.57
N SER A 45 -5.27 9.07 10.49
CA SER A 45 -5.94 8.26 11.52
C SER A 45 -5.64 6.76 11.37
N ALA A 46 -4.89 6.36 10.33
CA ALA A 46 -4.46 4.98 10.15
C ALA A 46 -3.47 4.57 11.25
N THR A 47 -3.72 3.39 11.82
CA THR A 47 -2.84 2.86 12.86
C THR A 47 -1.45 2.65 12.27
N ASN A 48 -0.42 3.26 12.88
CA ASN A 48 0.97 3.18 12.43
C ASN A 48 1.42 1.74 12.10
N GLY A 49 0.93 0.76 12.87
CA GLY A 49 1.22 -0.66 12.63
C GLY A 49 0.78 -1.17 11.25
N VAL A 50 -0.39 -0.75 10.76
CA VAL A 50 -0.90 -1.18 9.44
C VAL A 50 -0.06 -0.59 8.31
N ILE A 51 0.37 0.67 8.44
CA ILE A 51 1.23 1.33 7.44
C ILE A 51 2.57 0.57 7.32
N VAL A 52 3.20 0.25 8.45
CA VAL A 52 4.47 -0.49 8.46
C VAL A 52 4.29 -1.89 7.86
N GLN A 53 3.21 -2.61 8.21
CA GLN A 53 2.95 -3.92 7.63
C GLN A 53 2.70 -3.86 6.12
N ALA A 54 1.95 -2.86 5.65
CA ALA A 54 1.73 -2.60 4.24
C ALA A 54 3.06 -2.33 3.50
N MET A 55 3.97 -1.55 4.09
CA MET A 55 5.30 -1.31 3.54
C MET A 55 6.14 -2.59 3.43
N ILE A 56 6.13 -3.43 4.47
CA ILE A 56 6.85 -4.72 4.45
C ILE A 56 6.29 -5.60 3.33
N LYS A 57 4.97 -5.77 3.26
CA LYS A 57 4.30 -6.59 2.24
C LYS A 57 4.57 -6.07 0.83
N ALA A 58 4.53 -4.76 0.64
CA ALA A 58 4.83 -4.16 -0.65
C ALA A 58 6.29 -4.37 -1.05
N ARG A 59 7.22 -4.32 -0.09
CA ARG A 59 8.64 -4.66 -0.32
C ARG A 59 8.83 -6.13 -0.67
N GLU A 60 8.14 -7.05 -0.01
CA GLU A 60 8.15 -8.49 -0.34
C GLU A 60 7.68 -8.75 -1.79
N ALA A 61 6.76 -7.94 -2.29
CA ALA A 61 6.26 -8.03 -3.66
C ALA A 61 7.24 -7.44 -4.71
N GLY A 62 8.30 -6.76 -4.29
CA GLY A 62 9.31 -6.18 -5.16
C GLY A 62 9.24 -4.66 -5.33
N ALA A 63 8.39 -3.96 -4.57
CA ALA A 63 8.39 -2.50 -4.55
C ALA A 63 9.73 -1.96 -4.01
N LYS A 64 10.34 -1.03 -4.75
CA LYS A 64 11.63 -0.42 -4.38
C LYS A 64 11.49 1.05 -4.06
N HIS A 65 10.58 1.75 -4.74
CA HIS A 65 10.33 3.16 -4.49
C HIS A 65 8.96 3.32 -3.81
N PHE A 66 8.97 4.00 -2.68
CA PHE A 66 7.77 4.28 -1.90
C PHE A 66 7.55 5.79 -1.87
N LEU A 67 6.40 6.22 -2.35
CA LEU A 67 5.95 7.60 -2.24
C LEU A 67 4.83 7.61 -1.21
N ILE A 68 5.03 8.29 -0.08
CA ILE A 68 4.01 8.35 0.98
C ILE A 68 3.20 9.63 0.78
N ALA A 69 1.91 9.46 0.51
CA ALA A 69 0.93 10.53 0.48
C ALA A 69 0.06 10.42 1.73
N VAL A 70 0.22 11.33 2.68
CA VAL A 70 -0.67 11.38 3.86
C VAL A 70 -1.77 12.40 3.57
N GLN A 71 -3.02 11.95 3.57
CA GLN A 71 -4.15 12.86 3.56
C GLN A 71 -4.49 13.21 5.01
N HIS A 72 -4.40 14.49 5.34
CA HIS A 72 -5.02 15.02 6.56
C HIS A 72 -6.52 15.11 6.28
N GLY A 73 -7.32 14.26 6.94
CA GLY A 73 -8.77 14.47 7.01
C GLY A 73 -9.02 15.91 7.48
N GLN A 74 -9.70 16.69 6.64
CA GLN A 74 -10.25 18.00 7.00
C GLN A 74 -11.52 17.80 7.82
#